data_AF-A0A1B2M0X5-F1
#
_entry.id   AF-A0A1B2M0X5-F1
#
_cell.length_a   1.000
_cell.length_b   1.000
_cell.length_c   1.000
_cell.angle_alpha   90.00
_cell.angle_beta   90.00
_cell.angle_gamma   90.00
#
_symmetry.space_group_name_H-M   'P 1'
#
loop_
_entity.id
_entity.type
_entity.pdbx_description
1 polymer ?
#
loop_
_entity_poly.entity_id
_entity_poly.type
_entity_poly.pdbx_seq_one_letter_code
_entity_poly.pdbx_strand_id
1 'polypeptide(L)'
;MSLVELKQEEIDEVSGAGTLLGDGIITVVNGFNKFLNSPLISSVGVTFSGIGLGRVHQLADTTGLIASKAGIALGRALGGDIPETQNHYEKEKGEGQYTFLPRWIFR
;
A
#
# COMPACT_ATOMS: atom_id res chain seq x y z
N MET A 1 11.55 -28.55 -32.97
CA MET A 1 10.78 -27.41 -32.45
C MET A 1 11.47 -26.16 -32.96
N SER A 2 10.82 -25.38 -33.83
CA SER A 2 11.39 -24.15 -34.41
C SER A 2 11.01 -22.99 -33.52
N LEU A 3 11.99 -22.23 -33.03
CA LEU A 3 11.72 -20.95 -32.37
C LEU A 3 11.42 -19.92 -33.48
N VAL A 4 10.24 -19.32 -33.41
CA VAL A 4 9.83 -18.23 -34.32
C VAL A 4 9.93 -16.95 -33.52
N GLU A 5 10.61 -15.96 -34.08
CA GLU A 5 10.74 -14.64 -33.47
C GLU A 5 9.39 -13.92 -33.49
N LEU A 6 9.02 -13.28 -32.38
CA LEU A 6 7.75 -12.55 -32.27
C LEU A 6 7.76 -11.33 -33.18
N LYS A 7 6.60 -11.01 -33.75
CA LYS A 7 6.42 -9.73 -34.45
C LYS A 7 6.32 -8.59 -33.45
N GLN A 8 6.71 -7.38 -33.86
CA GLN A 8 6.62 -6.19 -33.01
C GLN A 8 5.20 -5.97 -32.47
N GLU A 9 4.18 -6.23 -33.27
CA GLU A 9 2.76 -6.14 -32.89
C GLU A 9 2.41 -7.10 -31.73
N GLU A 10 2.93 -8.33 -31.75
CA GLU A 10 2.72 -9.33 -30.69
C GLU A 10 3.49 -8.95 -29.42
N ILE A 11 4.66 -8.32 -29.58
CA ILE A 11 5.43 -7.77 -28.46
C ILE A 11 4.66 -6.61 -27.82
N ASP A 12 4.10 -5.70 -28.61
CA ASP A 12 3.36 -4.53 -28.15
C ASP A 12 2.04 -4.94 -27.46
N GLU A 13 1.36 -5.98 -27.95
CA GLU A 13 0.15 -6.53 -27.33
C GLU A 13 0.45 -7.16 -25.96
N VAL A 14 1.50 -7.98 -25.87
CA VAL A 14 1.90 -8.64 -24.61
C VAL A 14 2.46 -7.64 -23.60
N SER A 15 3.28 -6.69 -24.06
CA SER A 15 3.87 -5.66 -23.19
C SER A 15 2.84 -4.62 -22.73
N GLY A 16 1.91 -4.23 -23.60
CA GLY A 16 0.81 -3.33 -23.26
C GLY A 16 -0.21 -3.94 -22.29
N ALA A 17 -0.56 -5.22 -22.44
CA ALA A 17 -1.46 -5.90 -21.49
C ALA A 17 -0.86 -6.00 -20.08
N GLY A 18 0.46 -6.17 -19.98
CA GLY A 18 1.20 -6.14 -18.70
C GLY A 18 1.06 -4.80 -17.98
N THR A 19 1.21 -3.68 -18.71
CA THR A 19 1.03 -2.34 -18.14
C THR A 19 -0.37 -2.15 -17.57
N LEU A 20 -1.44 -2.55 -18.27
CA LEU A 20 -2.82 -2.40 -17.79
C LEU A 20 -3.12 -3.23 -16.53
N LEU A 21 -2.68 -4.48 -16.48
CA LEU A 21 -2.89 -5.35 -15.31
C LEU A 21 -2.04 -4.89 -14.12
N GLY A 22 -0.77 -4.58 -14.37
CA GLY A 22 0.16 -4.08 -13.35
C GLY A 22 -0.30 -2.75 -12.75
N ASP A 23 -0.71 -1.81 -13.59
CA ASP A 23 -1.26 -0.51 -13.22
C ASP A 23 -2.57 -0.66 -12.45
N GLY A 24 -3.43 -1.60 -12.85
CA GLY A 24 -4.66 -1.92 -12.13
C GLY A 24 -4.39 -2.35 -10.69
N ILE A 25 -3.42 -3.26 -10.49
CA ILE A 25 -3.01 -3.70 -9.15
C ILE A 25 -2.47 -2.54 -8.33
N ILE A 26 -1.54 -1.76 -8.88
CA ILE A 26 -0.94 -0.59 -8.20
C ILE A 26 -2.03 0.43 -7.84
N THR A 27 -2.99 0.68 -8.74
CA THR A 27 -4.11 1.60 -8.52
C THR A 27 -4.99 1.16 -7.36
N VAL A 28 -5.32 -0.14 -7.27
CA VAL A 28 -6.11 -0.68 -6.15
C VAL A 28 -5.36 -0.52 -4.83
N VAL A 29 -4.07 -0.86 -4.79
CA VAL A 29 -3.24 -0.71 -3.59
C VAL A 29 -3.14 0.76 -3.16
N ASN A 30 -2.93 1.67 -4.11
CA ASN A 30 -2.91 3.10 -3.87
C ASN A 30 -4.26 3.63 -3.36
N GLY A 31 -5.36 3.16 -3.96
CA GLY A 31 -6.72 3.51 -3.54
C GLY A 31 -7.00 3.08 -2.10
N PHE A 32 -6.59 1.86 -1.74
CA PHE A 32 -6.73 1.36 -0.37
C PHE A 32 -5.90 2.18 0.64
N ASN A 33 -4.65 2.50 0.31
CA ASN A 33 -3.82 3.36 1.16
C ASN A 33 -4.42 4.76 1.36
N LYS A 34 -4.93 5.38 0.28
CA LYS A 34 -5.66 6.66 0.36
C LYS A 34 -6.91 6.56 1.24
N PHE A 35 -7.65 5.46 1.13
CA PHE A 35 -8.84 5.21 1.95
C PHE A 35 -8.49 5.10 3.44
N LEU A 36 -7.48 4.30 3.80
CA LEU A 36 -7.00 4.19 5.19
C LEU A 36 -6.48 5.52 5.72
N ASN A 37 -5.79 6.29 4.88
CA ASN A 37 -5.29 7.63 5.20
C ASN A 37 -6.38 8.68 5.37
N SER A 38 -7.64 8.38 5.06
CA SER A 38 -8.74 9.31 5.32
C SER A 38 -8.87 9.56 6.83
N PRO A 39 -9.16 10.80 7.27
CA PRO A 39 -9.29 11.13 8.68
C PRO A 39 -10.29 10.24 9.43
N LEU A 40 -11.37 9.83 8.75
CA LEU A 40 -12.38 8.97 9.34
C LEU A 40 -11.84 7.59 9.69
N ILE A 41 -11.13 6.93 8.77
CA ILE A 41 -10.63 5.56 8.98
C ILE A 41 -9.41 5.58 9.90
N SER A 42 -8.46 6.49 9.67
CA SER A 42 -7.28 6.71 10.52
C SER A 42 -7.65 6.97 11.99
N SER A 43 -8.78 7.64 12.26
CA SER A 43 -9.22 7.93 13.63
C SER A 43 -9.38 6.69 14.52
N VAL A 44 -9.67 5.52 13.94
CA VAL A 44 -9.82 4.26 14.68
C VAL A 44 -8.48 3.86 15.30
N GLY A 45 -7.42 3.82 14.50
CA GLY A 45 -6.07 3.48 14.97
C GLY A 45 -5.52 4.50 15.97
N VAL A 46 -5.76 5.78 15.71
CA VAL A 46 -5.41 6.87 16.65
C VAL A 46 -6.13 6.69 18.00
N THR A 47 -7.40 6.28 18.00
CA THR A 47 -8.16 6.01 19.22
C THR A 47 -7.57 4.83 19.99
N PHE A 48 -7.24 3.73 19.30
CA PHE A 48 -6.58 2.57 19.91
C PHE A 48 -5.26 2.96 20.57
N SER A 49 -4.45 3.77 19.89
CA SER A 49 -3.19 4.27 20.45
C SER A 49 -3.43 5.16 21.67
N GLY A 50 -4.46 6.01 21.62
CA GLY A 50 -4.85 6.90 22.72
C GLY A 50 -5.20 6.17 24.02
N ILE A 51 -5.75 4.95 23.94
CA ILE A 51 -6.10 4.11 25.09
C ILE A 51 -4.99 3.11 25.49
N GLY A 52 -3.79 3.24 24.94
CA GLY A 52 -2.64 2.39 25.27
C GLY A 52 -2.49 1.13 24.40
N LEU A 53 -3.29 0.99 23.33
CA LEU A 53 -3.19 -0.12 22.37
C LEU A 53 -2.32 0.23 21.15
N GLY A 54 -1.37 1.15 21.30
CA GLY A 54 -0.51 1.60 20.19
C GLY A 54 0.28 0.48 19.51
N ARG A 55 0.66 -0.59 20.24
CA ARG A 55 1.32 -1.77 19.65
C ARG A 55 0.40 -2.57 18.74
N VAL A 56 -0.88 -2.72 19.13
CA VAL A 56 -1.87 -3.43 18.33
C VAL A 56 -2.13 -2.68 17.03
N HIS A 57 -2.33 -1.37 17.15
CA HIS A 57 -2.46 -0.47 16.00
C HIS A 57 -1.24 -0.55 15.07
N GLN A 58 -0.03 -0.38 15.63
CA GLN A 58 1.21 -0.45 14.85
C GLN A 58 1.39 -1.79 14.13
N LEU A 59 1.01 -2.90 14.77
CA LEU A 59 1.10 -4.23 14.17
C LEU A 59 0.13 -4.40 13.00
N ALA A 60 -1.11 -3.92 13.15
CA ALA A 60 -2.09 -3.93 12.06
C ALA A 60 -1.58 -3.13 10.85
N ASP A 61 -1.07 -1.92 11.10
CA ASP A 61 -0.55 -1.06 10.03
C ASP A 61 0.71 -1.63 9.38
N THR A 62 1.61 -2.24 10.16
CA THR A 62 2.80 -2.90 9.61
C THR A 62 2.40 -4.08 8.70
N THR A 63 1.35 -4.81 9.06
CA THR A 63 0.80 -5.88 8.21
C THR A 63 0.26 -5.31 6.90
N GLY A 64 -0.48 -4.19 6.98
CA GLY A 64 -0.97 -3.45 5.81
C GLY A 64 0.15 -2.90 4.93
N LEU A 65 1.27 -2.46 5.51
CA LEU A 65 2.48 -2.05 4.79
C LEU A 65 3.07 -3.19 3.98
N ILE A 66 3.28 -4.36 4.61
CA ILE A 66 3.85 -5.54 3.94
C ILE A 66 2.97 -5.95 2.76
N ALA A 67 1.65 -6.05 2.98
CA ALA A 67 0.69 -6.39 1.94
C ALA A 67 0.70 -5.37 0.79
N SER A 68 0.75 -4.07 1.11
CA SER A 68 0.81 -3.00 0.11
C SER A 68 2.09 -3.07 -0.71
N LYS A 69 3.27 -3.16 -0.07
CA LYS A 69 4.55 -3.25 -0.78
C LYS A 69 4.63 -4.51 -1.66
N ALA A 70 4.09 -5.64 -1.19
CA ALA A 70 3.99 -6.86 -1.99
C ALA A 70 3.08 -6.67 -3.22
N GLY A 71 1.92 -6.03 -3.06
CA GLY A 71 1.01 -5.71 -4.16
C GLY A 71 1.63 -4.75 -5.18
N ILE A 72 2.30 -3.69 -4.73
CA ILE A 72 3.04 -2.78 -5.62
C ILE A 72 4.15 -3.51 -6.36
N ALA A 73 4.94 -4.34 -5.67
CA ALA A 73 6.01 -5.12 -6.30
C ALA A 73 5.45 -6.08 -7.36
N LEU A 74 4.32 -6.74 -7.08
CA LEU A 74 3.63 -7.58 -8.05
C LEU A 74 3.14 -6.77 -9.26
N GLY A 75 2.52 -5.62 -9.04
CA GLY A 75 2.07 -4.75 -10.13
C GLY A 75 3.23 -4.27 -11.02
N ARG A 76 4.35 -3.88 -10.41
CA ARG A 76 5.58 -3.52 -11.15
C ARG A 76 6.18 -4.71 -11.90
N ALA A 77 6.19 -5.90 -11.29
CA ALA A 77 6.67 -7.11 -11.95
C ALA A 77 5.81 -7.51 -13.16
N LEU A 78 4.53 -7.11 -13.17
CA LEU A 78 3.62 -7.30 -14.30
C LEU A 78 3.72 -6.18 -15.34
N GLY A 79 4.59 -5.18 -15.15
CA GLY A 79 4.82 -4.10 -16.12
C GLY A 79 4.12 -2.79 -15.77
N GLY A 80 3.47 -2.67 -14.61
CA GLY A 80 2.88 -1.40 -14.17
C GLY A 80 3.93 -0.36 -13.78
N ASP A 81 3.67 0.90 -14.09
CA ASP A 81 4.58 2.05 -13.88
C ASP A 81 3.88 3.26 -13.23
N ILE A 82 2.74 3.02 -12.58
CA ILE A 82 2.07 4.08 -11.81
C ILE A 82 2.87 4.42 -10.54
N PRO A 83 2.99 5.72 -10.19
CA PRO A 83 3.59 6.15 -8.94
C PRO A 83 2.90 5.56 -7.70
N GLU A 84 3.71 5.09 -6.76
CA GLU A 84 3.23 4.60 -5.47
C GLU A 84 2.84 5.77 -4.56
N THR A 85 1.71 5.64 -3.88
CA THR A 85 1.23 6.61 -2.90
C THR A 85 1.75 6.26 -1.51
N GLN A 86 1.86 7.26 -0.62
CA GLN A 86 2.33 7.03 0.76
C GLN A 86 1.46 5.97 1.47
N ASN A 87 2.11 4.96 2.03
CA ASN A 87 1.41 3.92 2.78
C ASN A 87 0.88 4.45 4.12
N HIS A 88 -0.22 3.85 4.60
CA HIS A 88 -0.85 4.23 5.87
C HIS A 88 0.10 4.21 7.08
N TYR A 89 0.86 3.12 7.24
CA TYR A 89 1.84 2.98 8.31
C TYR A 89 2.91 4.09 8.26
N GLU A 90 3.41 4.38 7.06
CA GLU A 90 4.49 5.36 6.86
C GLU A 90 4.02 6.77 7.24
N LYS A 91 2.76 7.12 6.89
CA LYS A 91 2.13 8.39 7.28
C LYS A 91 1.97 8.48 8.80
N GLU A 92 1.29 7.51 9.40
CA GLU A 92 0.96 7.48 10.83
C GLU A 92 2.22 7.45 11.72
N LYS A 93 3.27 6.74 11.27
CA LYS A 93 4.59 6.76 11.91
C LYS A 93 5.23 8.16 11.87
N GLY A 94 5.19 8.83 10.72
CA GLY A 94 5.71 10.19 10.57
C GLY A 94 4.95 11.22 11.40
N GLU A 95 3.66 10.98 11.63
CA GLU A 95 2.78 11.80 12.48
C GLU A 95 2.88 11.44 13.98
N GLY A 96 3.60 10.38 14.35
CA GLY A 96 3.78 9.97 15.75
C GLY A 96 2.52 9.40 16.40
N GLN A 97 1.62 8.77 15.63
CA GLN A 97 0.34 8.31 16.15
C GLN A 97 0.44 7.08 17.07
N TYR A 98 1.52 6.31 16.99
CA TYR A 98 1.73 5.10 17.80
C TYR A 98 2.18 5.41 19.23
N THR A 99 1.23 5.82 20.08
CA THR A 99 1.47 6.02 21.51
C THR A 99 1.28 4.72 22.30
N PHE A 100 2.29 4.35 23.11
CA PHE A 100 2.25 3.11 23.92
C PHE A 100 1.71 3.32 25.34
N LEU A 101 1.65 4.57 25.77
CA LEU A 101 1.05 4.97 27.03
C LEU A 101 -0.23 5.77 26.72
N PRO A 102 -1.32 5.57 27.48
CA PRO A 102 -2.54 6.32 27.26
C PRO A 102 -2.30 7.83 27.31
N ARG A 103 -2.90 8.58 26.38
CA ARG A 103 -2.66 10.03 26.25
C ARG A 103 -3.13 10.83 27.46
N TRP A 104 -4.06 10.31 28.26
CA TRP A 104 -4.54 10.94 29.49
C TRP A 104 -3.52 10.94 30.64
N ILE A 105 -2.42 10.17 30.55
CA ILE A 105 -1.37 10.16 31.58
C ILE A 105 -0.46 11.40 31.46
N PHE A 106 -0.37 12.02 30.28
CA PHE A 106 0.51 13.16 30.01
C PHE A 106 -0.23 14.52 30.01
N ARG A 107 -1.43 14.58 30.60
CA ARG A 107 -2.20 15.81 30.78
C ARG A 107 -1.92 16.48 32.11
#